data_AF-A0A963XES7-F1
#
_entry.id   AF-A0A963XES7-F1
#
_cell.length_a   1.000
_cell.length_b   1.000
_cell.length_c   1.000
_cell.angle_alpha   90.00
_cell.angle_beta   90.00
_cell.angle_gamma   90.00
#
_symmetry.space_group_name_H-M   'P 1'
#
loop_
_entity.id
_entity.type
_entity.pdbx_description
1 polymer ?
#
loop_
_entity_poly.entity_id
_entity_poly.type
_entity_poly.pdbx_seq_one_letter_code
_entity_poly.pdbx_strand_id
1 'polypeptide(L)'
;MSRPDFESLYEKLLRGGVAPRHARRYVKELGDHYDDLIAAAVKTGATRAEAEAQAHARLGSEEALVETALARPELKSWSARWPWAVYGPGAVAAAFVIFFGYVMALVAVFGTL
;
A
#
# COMPACT_ATOMS: atom_id res chain seq x y z
N MET A 1 14.24 -21.18 9.49
CA MET A 1 12.87 -20.62 9.53
C MET A 1 12.68 -19.84 8.25
N SER A 2 11.49 -19.86 7.65
CA SER A 2 11.23 -19.17 6.37
C SER A 2 11.21 -17.65 6.56
N ARG A 3 11.56 -16.91 5.50
CA ARG A 3 11.50 -15.45 5.41
C ARG A 3 10.12 -14.94 5.91
N PRO A 4 10.03 -13.78 6.58
CA PRO A 4 8.75 -13.21 6.99
C PRO A 4 7.77 -13.16 5.81
N ASP A 5 6.51 -13.51 6.04
CA ASP A 5 5.47 -13.50 5.00
C ASP A 5 4.99 -12.06 4.73
N PHE A 6 5.82 -11.37 3.96
CA PHE A 6 5.58 -10.00 3.53
C PHE A 6 4.38 -9.86 2.58
N GLU A 7 3.94 -10.96 1.94
CA GLU A 7 2.77 -10.96 1.06
C GLU A 7 1.48 -10.96 1.90
N SER A 8 1.41 -11.80 2.94
CA SER A 8 0.33 -11.73 3.94
C SER A 8 0.21 -10.31 4.53
N LEU A 9 1.34 -9.69 4.88
CA LEU A 9 1.36 -8.33 5.41
C LEU A 9 0.82 -7.32 4.38
N TYR A 10 1.26 -7.43 3.13
CA TYR A 10 0.78 -6.58 2.04
C TYR A 10 -0.75 -6.66 1.88
N GLU A 11 -1.30 -7.88 1.87
CA GLU A 11 -2.75 -8.09 1.79
C GLU A 11 -3.50 -7.47 2.97
N LYS A 12 -3.03 -7.66 4.21
CA LYS A 12 -3.65 -7.10 5.41
C LYS A 12 -3.66 -5.56 5.36
N LEU A 13 -2.59 -4.94 4.88
CA LEU A 13 -2.51 -3.48 4.71
C LEU A 13 -3.52 -2.98 3.67
N LEU A 14 -3.66 -3.67 2.53
CA LEU A 14 -4.65 -3.33 1.51
C LEU A 14 -6.07 -3.44 2.05
N ARG A 15 -6.40 -4.53 2.76
CA ARG A 15 -7.72 -4.73 3.38
C ARG A 15 -8.03 -3.65 4.43
N GLY A 16 -7.01 -3.14 5.13
CA GLY A 16 -7.13 -2.02 6.06
C GLY A 16 -7.20 -0.63 5.40
N GLY A 17 -7.18 -0.54 4.07
CA GLY A 17 -7.37 0.70 3.32
C GLY A 17 -6.09 1.51 3.09
N VAL A 18 -4.91 0.92 3.32
CA VAL A 18 -3.63 1.53 2.93
C VAL A 18 -3.54 1.60 1.40
N ALA A 19 -3.08 2.72 0.86
CA ALA A 19 -2.96 2.86 -0.59
C ALA A 19 -1.93 1.87 -1.16
N PRO A 20 -2.17 1.24 -2.33
CA PRO A 20 -1.27 0.22 -2.88
C PRO A 20 0.20 0.66 -3.00
N ARG A 21 0.44 1.92 -3.38
CA ARG A 21 1.79 2.50 -3.45
C ARG A 21 2.46 2.54 -2.07
N HIS A 22 1.73 2.90 -1.02
CA HIS A 22 2.25 2.96 0.35
C HIS A 22 2.47 1.56 0.92
N ALA A 23 1.54 0.63 0.70
CA ALA A 23 1.69 -0.76 1.14
C ALA A 23 2.90 -1.43 0.49
N ARG A 24 3.09 -1.29 -0.84
CA ARG A 24 4.28 -1.82 -1.54
C ARG A 24 5.58 -1.21 -1.02
N ARG A 25 5.60 0.11 -0.84
CA ARG A 25 6.77 0.82 -0.32
C ARG A 25 7.12 0.35 1.09
N TYR A 26 6.12 0.23 1.96
CA TYR A 26 6.31 -0.18 3.34
C TYR A 26 6.85 -1.60 3.45
N VAL A 27 6.27 -2.55 2.70
CA VAL A 27 6.76 -3.94 2.66
C VAL A 27 8.19 -4.03 2.11
N LYS A 28 8.52 -3.23 1.08
CA LYS A 28 9.89 -3.15 0.56
C LYS A 28 10.86 -2.62 1.63
N GLU A 29 10.55 -1.50 2.27
CA GLU A 29 11.39 -0.90 3.32
C GLU A 29 11.60 -1.88 4.49
N LEU A 30 10.57 -2.65 4.82
CA LEU A 30 10.64 -3.67 5.86
C LEU A 30 11.53 -4.87 5.46
N GLY A 31 11.45 -5.29 4.20
CA GLY A 31 12.34 -6.31 3.63
C GLY A 31 13.81 -5.85 3.59
N ASP A 32 14.05 -4.61 3.15
CA ASP A 32 15.37 -4.00 3.16
C ASP A 32 15.94 -3.95 4.59
N HIS A 33 15.14 -3.55 5.58
CA HIS A 33 15.56 -3.51 6.99
C HIS A 33 15.84 -4.90 7.57
N TYR A 34 15.08 -5.92 7.17
CA TYR A 34 15.34 -7.31 7.57
C TYR A 34 16.68 -7.80 7.02
N ASP A 35 16.97 -7.51 5.76
CA ASP A 35 18.22 -7.89 5.12
C ASP A 35 19.42 -7.15 5.78
N ASP A 36 19.26 -5.89 6.16
CA ASP A 36 20.24 -5.12 6.94
C ASP A 36 20.50 -5.75 8.33
N LEU A 37 19.45 -6.18 9.03
CA LEU A 37 19.55 -6.84 10.33
C LEU A 37 20.32 -8.17 10.23
N ILE A 38 20.05 -8.96 9.18
CA ILE A 38 20.80 -10.20 8.93
C ILE A 38 22.27 -9.89 8.65
N ALA A 39 22.55 -8.94 7.76
CA ALA A 39 23.91 -8.58 7.40
C ALA A 39 24.71 -8.11 8.63
N ALA A 40 24.09 -7.32 9.51
CA ALA A 40 24.70 -6.89 10.76
C ALA A 40 25.00 -8.07 11.71
N ALA A 41 24.06 -9.00 11.89
CA ALA A 41 24.25 -10.15 12.76
C ALA A 41 25.33 -11.12 12.24
N VAL A 42 25.36 -11.38 10.93
CA VAL A 42 26.41 -12.19 10.30
C VAL A 42 27.78 -11.53 10.46
N LYS A 43 27.87 -10.20 10.32
CA LYS A 43 29.12 -9.46 10.53
C LYS A 43 29.64 -9.57 11.97
N THR A 44 28.75 -9.75 12.95
CA THR A 44 29.11 -10.00 14.35
C THR A 44 29.45 -11.46 14.66
N GLY A 45 29.51 -12.33 13.64
CA GLY A 45 29.90 -13.74 13.78
C GLY A 45 28.73 -14.70 14.00
N ALA A 46 27.49 -14.24 13.94
CA ALA A 46 26.33 -15.12 14.03
C ALA A 46 26.22 -15.98 12.76
N THR A 47 25.77 -17.22 12.93
CA THR A 47 25.37 -18.05 11.79
C THR A 47 24.13 -17.45 11.12
N ARG A 48 23.92 -17.77 9.84
CA ARG A 48 22.76 -17.24 9.10
C ARG A 48 21.42 -17.59 9.76
N ALA A 49 21.30 -18.79 10.35
CA ALA A 49 20.09 -19.21 11.06
C ALA A 49 19.83 -18.39 12.33
N GLU A 50 20.89 -18.07 13.08
CA GLU A 50 20.79 -17.22 14.28
C GLU A 50 20.49 -15.76 13.90
N ALA A 51 21.09 -15.27 12.82
CA ALA A 51 20.83 -13.94 12.27
C ALA A 51 19.36 -13.79 11.84
N GLU A 52 18.80 -14.78 11.14
CA GLU A 52 17.38 -14.81 10.77
C GLU A 52 16.46 -14.83 11.99
N ALA A 53 16.75 -15.67 12.99
CA ALA A 53 15.97 -15.73 14.22
C ALA A 53 16.01 -14.40 15.01
N GLN A 54 17.18 -13.77 15.08
CA GLN A 54 17.36 -12.49 15.75
C GLN A 54 16.67 -11.34 15.00
N ALA A 55 16.74 -11.33 13.66
CA ALA A 55 16.06 -10.34 12.84
C ALA A 55 14.53 -10.47 12.97
N HIS A 56 14.00 -11.69 12.98
CA HIS A 56 12.58 -11.94 13.20
C HIS A 56 12.13 -11.51 14.62
N ALA A 57 12.94 -11.76 15.65
CA ALA A 57 12.63 -11.32 17.01
C ALA A 57 12.58 -9.79 17.14
N ARG A 58 13.39 -9.07 16.36
CA ARG A 58 13.43 -7.59 16.36
C ARG A 58 12.31 -6.94 15.56
N LEU A 59 11.85 -7.58 14.48
CA LEU A 59 10.73 -7.04 13.68
C LEU A 59 9.41 -7.00 14.45
N GLY A 60 9.25 -7.87 15.47
CA GLY A 60 8.00 -8.00 16.21
C GLY A 60 6.93 -8.79 15.45
N SER A 61 5.69 -8.72 15.92
CA SER A 61 4.57 -9.43 15.30
C SER A 61 4.04 -8.70 14.06
N GLU A 62 3.56 -9.46 13.09
CA GLU A 62 2.94 -8.94 11.87
C GLU A 62 1.73 -8.03 12.22
N GLU A 63 0.96 -8.41 13.24
CA GLU A 63 -0.20 -7.65 13.72
C GLU A 63 0.19 -6.26 14.24
N ALA A 64 1.30 -6.14 14.98
CA ALA A 64 1.78 -4.85 15.47
C ALA A 64 2.25 -3.94 14.33
N LEU A 65 2.85 -4.53 13.29
CA LEU A 65 3.27 -3.81 12.09
C LEU A 65 2.06 -3.30 11.29
N VAL A 66 0.99 -4.10 11.17
CA VAL A 66 -0.27 -3.69 10.55
C VAL A 66 -0.93 -2.58 11.36
N GLU A 67 -1.08 -2.74 12.67
CA GLU A 67 -1.72 -1.75 13.55
C GLU A 67 -1.01 -0.39 13.46
N THR A 68 0.32 -0.40 13.51
CA THR A 68 1.14 0.82 13.40
C THR A 68 0.95 1.51 12.05
N ALA A 69 0.84 0.74 10.97
CA ALA A 69 0.60 1.30 9.64
C ALA A 69 -0.83 1.85 9.50
N LEU A 70 -1.83 1.19 10.07
CA LEU A 70 -3.24 1.61 10.01
C LEU A 70 -3.54 2.84 10.88
N ALA A 71 -2.77 3.03 11.95
CA ALA A 71 -2.85 4.21 12.80
C ALA A 71 -2.42 5.51 12.09
N ARG A 72 -1.71 5.43 10.96
CA ARG A 72 -1.22 6.59 10.19
C ARG A 72 -2.19 6.95 9.06
N PRO A 73 -3.02 7.99 9.20
CA PRO A 73 -4.01 8.36 8.19
C PRO A 73 -3.38 8.84 6.87
N GLU A 74 -2.13 9.32 6.86
CA GLU A 74 -1.43 9.66 5.60
C GLU A 74 -1.18 8.46 4.68
N LEU A 75 -1.15 7.23 5.21
CA LEU A 75 -0.91 6.01 4.42
C LEU A 75 -2.18 5.49 3.75
N LYS A 76 -3.35 5.96 4.18
CA LYS A 76 -4.65 5.50 3.68
C LYS A 76 -4.97 6.09 2.30
N SER A 77 -5.59 5.30 1.45
CA SER A 77 -6.08 5.77 0.15
C SER A 77 -7.19 6.81 0.31
N TRP A 78 -7.41 7.64 -0.72
CA TRP A 78 -8.49 8.63 -0.70
C TRP A 78 -9.87 7.98 -0.62
N SER A 79 -10.06 6.83 -1.28
CA SER A 79 -11.28 6.03 -1.18
C SER A 79 -11.49 5.43 0.21
N ALA A 80 -10.42 5.11 0.95
CA ALA A 80 -10.50 4.64 2.33
C ALA A 80 -10.69 5.79 3.34
N ARG A 81 -10.12 6.97 3.08
CA ARG A 81 -10.27 8.14 3.96
C ARG A 81 -11.63 8.82 3.81
N TRP A 82 -12.15 8.91 2.59
CA TRP A 82 -13.40 9.64 2.28
C TRP A 82 -14.27 8.86 1.26
N PRO A 83 -14.79 7.67 1.62
CA PRO A 83 -15.56 6.85 0.68
C PRO A 83 -16.80 7.58 0.14
N TRP A 84 -17.47 8.38 0.97
CA TRP A 84 -18.64 9.16 0.54
C TRP A 84 -18.29 10.23 -0.51
N ALA A 85 -17.12 10.85 -0.41
CA ALA A 85 -16.69 11.90 -1.35
C ALA A 85 -16.31 11.32 -2.72
N VAL A 86 -15.68 10.14 -2.72
CA VAL A 86 -15.26 9.44 -3.94
C VAL A 86 -16.45 8.80 -4.66
N TYR A 87 -17.26 8.02 -3.94
CA TYR A 87 -18.34 7.25 -4.54
C TYR A 87 -19.66 8.03 -4.66
N GLY A 88 -19.82 9.16 -3.95
CA GLY A 88 -20.98 10.04 -4.09
C GLY A 88 -20.70 11.16 -5.11
N PRO A 89 -20.25 12.36 -4.66
CA PRO A 89 -20.00 13.50 -5.54
C PRO A 89 -19.01 13.21 -6.67
N GLY A 90 -17.96 12.42 -6.41
CA GLY A 90 -16.96 12.07 -7.41
C GLY A 90 -17.53 11.29 -8.60
N ALA A 91 -18.40 10.31 -8.33
CA ALA A 91 -19.07 9.54 -9.38
C ALA A 91 -20.01 10.42 -10.23
N VAL A 92 -20.75 11.31 -9.57
CA VAL A 92 -21.65 12.26 -10.25
C VAL A 92 -20.85 13.23 -11.13
N ALA A 93 -19.76 13.81 -10.63
CA ALA A 93 -18.90 14.70 -11.39
C ALA A 93 -18.29 13.99 -12.62
N ALA A 94 -17.83 12.76 -12.47
CA ALA A 94 -17.30 11.96 -13.59
C ALA A 94 -18.36 11.72 -14.67
N ALA A 95 -19.60 11.41 -14.29
CA ALA A 95 -20.71 11.25 -15.22
C ALA A 95 -20.98 12.54 -16.02
N PHE A 96 -20.97 13.71 -15.35
CA PHE A 96 -21.09 15.00 -16.03
C PHE A 96 -19.96 15.25 -17.02
N VAL A 97 -18.71 15.01 -16.63
CA VAL A 97 -17.54 15.19 -17.52
C VAL A 97 -17.67 14.32 -18.77
N ILE A 98 -18.04 13.04 -18.59
CA ILE A 98 -18.24 12.12 -19.72
C ILE A 98 -19.40 12.59 -20.61
N PHE A 99 -20.54 12.95 -20.01
CA PHE A 99 -21.72 13.39 -20.75
C PHE A 99 -21.43 14.65 -21.57
N PHE A 100 -20.89 15.70 -20.94
CA PHE A 100 -20.54 16.93 -21.65
C PHE A 100 -19.44 16.72 -22.67
N GLY A 101 -18.42 15.91 -22.37
CA GLY A 101 -17.39 15.54 -23.33
C GLY A 101 -17.97 14.84 -24.56
N TYR A 102 -18.93 13.93 -24.37
CA TYR A 102 -19.63 13.25 -25.45
C TYR A 102 -20.50 14.21 -26.28
N VAL A 103 -21.29 15.08 -25.63
CA VAL A 103 -22.10 16.09 -26.31
C VAL A 103 -21.23 17.04 -27.13
N MET A 104 -20.12 17.52 -26.58
CA MET A 104 -19.16 18.37 -27.29
C MET A 104 -18.54 17.64 -28.50
N ALA A 105 -18.20 16.36 -28.35
CA ALA A 105 -17.71 15.55 -29.46
C ALA A 105 -18.75 15.39 -30.58
N LEU A 106 -20.03 15.14 -30.22
CA LEU A 106 -21.12 15.06 -31.20
C LEU A 106 -21.31 16.39 -31.93
N VAL A 107 -21.35 17.51 -31.21
CA VAL A 107 -21.47 18.85 -31.83
C VAL A 107 -20.29 19.12 -32.74
N ALA A 108 -19.07 18.76 -32.36
CA ALA A 108 -17.90 18.93 -33.21
C ALA A 108 -17.96 18.09 -34.49
N VAL A 109 -18.50 16.86 -34.44
CA VAL A 109 -18.61 15.97 -35.61
C VAL A 109 -19.74 16.38 -36.55
N PHE A 110 -20.92 16.64 -35.99
CA PHE A 110 -22.14 16.92 -36.77
C PHE A 110 -22.30 18.40 -37.10
N GLY A 111 -21.64 19.30 -36.39
CA GLY A 111 -21.61 20.73 -36.71
C GLY A 111 -20.59 21.11 -37.79
N THR A 112 -19.68 20.19 -38.15
CA THR A 112 -18.73 20.36 -39.25
C THR A 112 -19.16 19.68 -40.56
N LEU A 113 -20.31 18.99 -40.57
CA LEU A 113 -20.94 18.36 -41.74
C LEU A 113 -22.01 19.29 -42.32
#